data_AF-A0A842ZRY4-F1
#
_entry.id   AF-A0A842ZRY4-F1
#
_cell.length_a   1.000
_cell.length_b   1.000
_cell.length_c   1.000
_cell.angle_alpha   90.00
_cell.angle_beta   90.00
_cell.angle_gamma   90.00
#
_symmetry.space_group_name_H-M   'P 1'
#
loop_
_entity.id
_entity.type
_entity.pdbx_description
1 polymer ?
#
loop_
_entity_poly.entity_id
_entity_poly.type
_entity_poly.pdbx_seq_one_letter_code
_entity_poly.pdbx_strand_id
1 'polypeptide(L)'
;MMSKTKLTSSTLFKIIHLLESEDFHVDGIRYRKDITYVAKDEKESFPLYIDIIVNSYPSSYSDIIPQYFFEEPLLEEIYRNRQNQVEIPQISHHLFMPIPEILSAIKIRCITGRDIHHKRVKDICDLYSLLFYSPKSFKSTVEGLKKYIAPDTVRQVKGIIDEKLMRESEEIIGEPPGSMNTVISNLFNEFEI
;
A
#
# COMPACT_ATOMS: atom_id res chain seq x y z
N MET A 1 0.08 -30.04 1.59
CA MET A 1 -0.78 -29.71 0.43
C MET A 1 -2.23 -29.58 0.92
N MET A 2 -2.90 -28.45 0.68
CA MET A 2 -4.33 -28.33 0.99
C MET A 2 -5.15 -29.08 -0.08
N SER A 3 -6.24 -29.74 0.32
CA SER A 3 -7.13 -30.42 -0.65
C SER A 3 -7.98 -29.40 -1.42
N LYS A 4 -8.39 -29.75 -2.65
CA LYS A 4 -9.27 -28.92 -3.50
C LYS A 4 -10.54 -28.47 -2.77
N THR A 5 -11.12 -29.33 -1.93
CA THR A 5 -12.30 -29.05 -1.09
C THR A 5 -12.03 -28.00 -0.01
N LYS A 6 -10.84 -28.01 0.62
CA LYS A 6 -10.46 -26.95 1.58
C LYS A 6 -10.24 -25.62 0.87
N LEU A 7 -9.77 -25.66 -0.37
CA LEU A 7 -9.45 -24.48 -1.17
C LEU A 7 -10.70 -23.71 -1.61
N THR A 8 -11.72 -24.42 -2.10
CA THR A 8 -13.03 -23.83 -2.47
C THR A 8 -13.81 -23.29 -1.27
N SER A 9 -13.48 -23.74 -0.06
CA SER A 9 -14.07 -23.21 1.17
C SER A 9 -13.32 -22.00 1.77
N SER A 10 -12.16 -21.64 1.21
CA SER A 10 -11.34 -20.54 1.72
C SER A 10 -12.01 -19.18 1.51
N THR A 11 -11.71 -18.22 2.38
CA THR A 11 -12.21 -16.84 2.26
C THR A 11 -11.78 -16.20 0.95
N LEU A 12 -10.55 -16.44 0.51
CA LEU A 12 -10.03 -15.93 -0.76
C LEU A 12 -10.87 -16.39 -1.95
N PHE A 13 -11.16 -17.70 -2.03
CA PHE A 13 -11.98 -18.25 -3.11
C PHE A 13 -13.40 -17.69 -3.10
N LYS A 14 -14.00 -17.49 -1.91
CA LYS A 14 -15.31 -16.86 -1.77
C LYS A 14 -15.33 -15.40 -2.25
N ILE A 15 -14.27 -14.63 -1.94
CA ILE A 15 -14.14 -13.24 -2.41
C ILE A 15 -14.04 -13.18 -3.93
N ILE A 16 -13.22 -14.03 -4.54
CA ILE A 16 -13.08 -14.11 -6.00
C ILE A 16 -14.43 -14.44 -6.64
N HIS A 17 -15.11 -15.46 -6.13
CA HIS A 17 -16.41 -15.84 -6.68
C HIS A 17 -17.46 -14.73 -6.52
N LEU A 18 -17.42 -14.00 -5.41
CA LEU A 18 -18.29 -12.84 -5.20
C LEU A 18 -18.03 -11.76 -6.25
N LEU A 19 -16.76 -11.40 -6.48
CA LEU A 19 -16.38 -10.41 -7.50
C LEU A 19 -16.87 -10.83 -8.90
N GLU A 20 -16.61 -12.08 -9.29
CA GLU A 20 -17.06 -12.61 -10.58
C GLU A 20 -18.59 -12.63 -10.70
N SER A 21 -19.31 -12.98 -9.62
CA SER A 21 -20.78 -12.96 -9.59
C SER A 21 -21.37 -11.54 -9.67
N GLU A 22 -20.59 -10.55 -9.24
CA GLU A 22 -20.91 -9.13 -9.33
C GLU A 22 -20.38 -8.50 -10.62
N ASP A 23 -20.07 -9.30 -11.66
CA ASP A 23 -19.64 -8.83 -12.98
C ASP A 23 -18.30 -8.06 -12.97
N PHE A 24 -17.44 -8.34 -12.00
CA PHE A 24 -16.03 -7.96 -12.10
C PHE A 24 -15.26 -8.98 -12.93
N HIS A 25 -14.35 -8.48 -13.76
CA HIS A 25 -13.50 -9.32 -14.61
C HIS A 25 -12.03 -9.04 -14.33
N VAL A 26 -11.18 -10.02 -14.60
CA VAL A 26 -9.73 -9.85 -14.46
C VAL A 26 -9.21 -8.89 -15.53
N ASP A 27 -8.48 -7.87 -15.11
CA ASP A 27 -7.75 -6.91 -15.95
C ASP A 27 -6.31 -6.78 -15.44
N GLY A 28 -5.40 -7.52 -16.09
CA GLY A 28 -4.02 -7.66 -15.65
C GLY A 28 -3.90 -8.38 -14.30
N ILE A 29 -3.55 -7.65 -13.25
CA ILE A 29 -3.39 -8.15 -11.87
C ILE A 29 -4.51 -7.68 -10.94
N ARG A 30 -5.62 -7.20 -11.51
CA ARG A 30 -6.71 -6.54 -10.79
C ARG A 30 -8.05 -7.08 -11.25
N TYR A 31 -9.10 -6.83 -10.47
CA TYR A 31 -10.47 -6.96 -10.94
C TYR A 31 -11.00 -5.60 -11.38
N ARG A 32 -11.73 -5.54 -12.49
CA ARG A 32 -12.32 -4.32 -13.05
C ARG A 32 -13.81 -4.52 -13.31
N LYS A 33 -14.60 -3.48 -13.02
CA LYS A 33 -15.99 -3.34 -13.46
C LYS A 33 -16.27 -1.89 -13.83
N ASP A 34 -16.99 -1.66 -14.93
CA ASP A 34 -17.47 -0.31 -15.23
C ASP A 34 -18.75 -0.04 -14.44
N ILE A 35 -18.70 0.96 -13.57
CA ILE A 35 -19.82 1.36 -12.72
C ILE A 35 -20.53 2.52 -13.40
N THR A 36 -21.79 2.29 -13.79
CA THR A 36 -22.67 3.36 -14.26
C THR A 36 -23.49 3.91 -13.10
N TYR A 37 -23.48 5.23 -12.94
CA TYR A 37 -24.30 5.92 -11.96
C TYR A 37 -25.04 7.09 -12.62
N VAL A 38 -26.13 7.54 -12.00
CA VAL A 38 -26.92 8.68 -12.48
C VAL A 38 -26.66 9.85 -11.56
N ALA A 39 -26.04 10.91 -12.08
CA ALA A 39 -25.85 12.16 -11.39
C ALA A 39 -26.64 13.24 -12.12
N LYS A 40 -27.61 13.88 -11.45
CA LYS A 40 -28.41 14.99 -11.99
C LYS A 40 -28.99 14.69 -13.39
N ASP A 41 -29.59 13.51 -13.53
CA ASP A 41 -30.19 13.00 -14.78
C ASP A 41 -29.21 12.68 -15.93
N GLU A 42 -27.90 12.81 -15.71
CA GLU A 42 -26.86 12.35 -16.63
C GLU A 42 -26.33 10.98 -16.20
N LYS A 43 -26.19 10.07 -17.17
CA LYS A 43 -25.54 8.77 -16.95
C LYS A 43 -24.05 8.93 -17.14
N GLU A 44 -23.31 8.77 -16.06
CA GLU A 44 -21.86 8.71 -16.08
C GLU A 44 -21.39 7.28 -15.83
N SER A 45 -20.22 6.93 -16.36
CA SER A 45 -19.59 5.63 -16.12
C SER A 45 -18.12 5.83 -15.81
N PHE A 46 -17.62 5.08 -14.82
CA PHE A 46 -16.21 5.06 -14.47
C PHE A 46 -15.74 3.63 -14.20
N PRO A 47 -14.47 3.31 -14.51
CA PRO A 47 -13.92 2.01 -14.20
C PRO A 47 -13.58 1.94 -12.69
N LEU A 48 -14.15 0.95 -12.01
CA LEU A 48 -13.77 0.58 -10.65
C LEU A 48 -12.79 -0.59 -10.70
N TYR A 49 -11.64 -0.42 -10.06
CA TYR A 49 -10.62 -1.46 -9.92
C TYR A 49 -10.55 -1.95 -8.47
N ILE A 50 -10.39 -3.26 -8.29
CA ILE A 50 -10.20 -3.92 -7.00
C ILE A 50 -8.88 -4.68 -7.04
N ASP A 51 -7.94 -4.24 -6.20
CA ASP A 51 -6.69 -4.94 -5.91
C ASP A 51 -6.94 -5.93 -4.77
N ILE A 52 -6.65 -7.21 -4.99
CA ILE A 52 -6.71 -8.21 -3.92
C ILE A 52 -5.32 -8.33 -3.28
N ILE A 53 -5.26 -8.00 -1.99
CA ILE A 53 -4.04 -8.03 -1.19
C ILE A 53 -4.14 -9.18 -0.19
N VAL A 54 -3.08 -9.98 -0.08
CA VAL A 54 -2.96 -11.12 0.82
C VAL A 54 -1.72 -10.97 1.70
N ASN A 55 -1.74 -11.58 2.88
CA ASN A 55 -0.57 -11.55 3.78
C ASN A 55 0.61 -12.35 3.20
N SER A 56 0.31 -13.54 2.69
CA SER A 56 1.22 -14.42 1.98
C SER A 56 0.40 -15.31 1.05
N TYR A 57 0.87 -15.50 -0.17
CA TYR A 57 0.31 -16.38 -1.17
C TYR A 57 1.00 -17.75 -1.08
N PRO A 58 0.32 -18.81 -0.61
CA PRO A 58 0.95 -20.10 -0.51
C PRO A 58 1.20 -20.64 -1.93
N SER A 59 2.42 -21.11 -2.20
CA SER A 59 2.81 -21.60 -3.53
C SER A 59 1.86 -22.66 -4.10
N SER A 60 1.18 -23.44 -3.25
CA SER A 60 0.18 -24.43 -3.65
C SER A 60 -1.09 -23.88 -4.31
N TYR A 61 -1.28 -22.55 -4.33
CA TYR A 61 -2.44 -21.91 -4.97
C TYR A 61 -2.18 -21.50 -6.42
N SER A 62 -0.91 -21.45 -6.87
CA SER A 62 -0.55 -21.01 -8.23
C SER A 62 -1.24 -21.78 -9.35
N ASP A 63 -1.54 -23.06 -9.09
CA ASP A 63 -2.09 -23.97 -10.08
C ASP A 63 -3.63 -23.87 -10.19
N ILE A 64 -4.27 -23.16 -9.25
CA ILE A 64 -5.74 -23.12 -9.12
C ILE A 64 -6.26 -21.70 -9.29
N ILE A 65 -5.51 -20.71 -8.81
CA ILE A 65 -5.85 -19.31 -8.93
C ILE A 65 -4.63 -18.64 -9.56
N PRO A 66 -4.78 -17.98 -10.73
CA PRO A 66 -3.64 -17.32 -11.33
C PRO A 66 -3.15 -16.20 -10.39
N GLN A 67 -1.85 -15.93 -10.41
CA GLN A 67 -1.18 -15.02 -9.47
C GLN A 67 -1.55 -13.55 -9.73
N TYR A 68 -2.74 -13.13 -9.28
CA TYR A 68 -3.24 -11.76 -9.37
C TYR A 68 -3.26 -11.04 -8.02
N PHE A 69 -2.44 -11.49 -7.07
CA PHE A 69 -2.46 -10.99 -5.69
C PHE A 69 -1.22 -10.20 -5.35
N PHE A 70 -1.40 -9.14 -4.60
CA PHE A 70 -0.30 -8.44 -3.96
C PHE A 70 -0.05 -9.06 -2.59
N GLU A 71 1.19 -9.45 -2.32
CA GLU A 71 1.59 -9.83 -0.97
C GLU A 71 1.96 -8.58 -0.16
N GLU A 72 1.34 -8.41 0.99
CA GLU A 72 1.71 -7.40 1.98
C GLU A 72 1.88 -8.08 3.35
N PRO A 73 3.11 -8.39 3.78
CA PRO A 73 3.33 -9.11 5.04
C PRO A 73 2.95 -8.35 6.31
N LEU A 74 2.68 -7.04 6.23
CA LEU A 74 2.13 -6.25 7.34
C LEU A 74 0.59 -6.26 7.37
N LEU A 75 -0.07 -6.92 6.41
CA LEU A 75 -1.53 -6.99 6.35
C LEU A 75 -2.09 -7.65 7.61
N GLU A 76 -1.47 -8.73 8.07
CA GLU A 76 -1.94 -9.41 9.30
C GLU A 76 -1.85 -8.50 10.53
N GLU A 77 -0.79 -7.70 10.65
CA GLU A 77 -0.63 -6.76 11.77
C GLU A 77 -1.72 -5.68 11.79
N ILE A 78 -2.17 -5.23 10.61
CA ILE A 78 -3.28 -4.26 10.48
C ILE A 78 -4.58 -4.86 11.01
N TYR A 79 -4.91 -6.09 10.62
CA TYR A 79 -6.19 -6.72 10.96
C TYR A 79 -6.22 -7.35 12.35
N ARG A 80 -5.08 -7.78 12.88
CA ARG A 80 -4.98 -8.41 14.21
C ARG A 80 -5.14 -7.42 15.35
N ASN A 81 -4.72 -6.16 15.16
CA ASN A 81 -4.78 -5.13 16.19
C ASN A 81 -5.55 -3.90 15.69
N ARG A 82 -6.71 -3.61 16.27
CA ARG A 82 -7.52 -2.44 15.92
C ARG A 82 -6.79 -1.11 16.15
N GLN A 83 -5.78 -1.05 17.02
CA GLN A 83 -4.94 0.14 17.19
C GLN A 83 -4.09 0.48 15.96
N ASN A 84 -3.93 -0.47 15.05
CA ASN A 84 -3.25 -0.29 13.76
C ASN A 84 -4.20 0.22 12.67
N GLN A 85 -5.44 0.59 13.03
CA GLN A 85 -6.47 1.07 12.13
C GLN A 85 -6.93 2.47 12.56
N VAL A 86 -7.13 3.33 11.58
CA VAL A 86 -7.71 4.67 11.72
C VAL A 86 -9.02 4.68 10.95
N GLU A 87 -10.14 4.72 11.67
CA GLU A 87 -11.46 4.78 11.06
C GLU A 87 -11.71 6.13 10.37
N ILE A 88 -12.44 6.13 9.26
CA ILE A 88 -12.83 7.34 8.52
C ILE A 88 -14.35 7.47 8.55
N PRO A 89 -14.93 7.84 9.72
CA PRO A 89 -16.38 7.87 9.90
C PRO A 89 -17.08 8.90 9.02
N GLN A 90 -16.36 9.89 8.49
CA GLN A 90 -16.91 10.87 7.55
C GLN A 90 -17.26 10.24 6.18
N ILE A 91 -16.71 9.07 5.87
CA ILE A 91 -16.98 8.33 4.62
C ILE A 91 -17.85 7.10 4.92
N SER A 92 -17.44 6.26 5.87
CA SER A 92 -18.18 5.04 6.25
C SER A 92 -17.70 4.49 7.59
N HIS A 93 -18.62 3.94 8.40
CA HIS A 93 -18.30 3.22 9.63
C HIS A 93 -17.57 1.89 9.41
N HIS A 94 -17.51 1.42 8.17
CA HIS A 94 -16.78 0.21 7.79
C HIS A 94 -15.45 0.52 7.09
N LEU A 95 -15.12 1.80 6.90
CA LEU A 95 -13.88 2.22 6.26
C LEU A 95 -12.85 2.60 7.31
N PHE A 96 -11.67 2.00 7.19
CA PHE A 96 -10.50 2.39 7.95
C PHE A 96 -9.27 2.41 7.03
N MET A 97 -8.24 3.13 7.46
CA MET A 97 -6.90 3.06 6.89
C MET A 97 -5.93 2.47 7.91
N PRO A 98 -4.85 1.80 7.48
CA PRO A 98 -3.76 1.48 8.38
C PRO A 98 -3.14 2.75 8.99
N ILE A 99 -2.59 2.64 10.20
CA ILE A 99 -1.87 3.76 10.81
C ILE A 99 -0.66 4.20 9.97
N PRO A 100 -0.27 5.50 10.01
CA PRO A 100 0.84 6.03 9.23
C PRO A 100 2.14 5.24 9.38
N GLU A 101 2.44 4.72 10.57
CA GLU A 101 3.65 3.96 10.84
C GLU A 101 3.75 2.67 10.02
N ILE A 102 2.64 1.94 9.88
CA ILE A 102 2.59 0.74 9.04
C ILE A 102 2.64 1.13 7.57
N LEU A 103 1.89 2.16 7.16
CA LEU A 103 1.94 2.64 5.77
C LEU A 103 3.35 3.06 5.37
N SER A 104 4.08 3.79 6.23
CA SER A 104 5.47 4.16 6.00
C SER A 104 6.37 2.93 5.89
N ALA A 105 6.17 1.91 6.75
CA ALA A 105 6.91 0.66 6.66
C ALA A 105 6.69 -0.05 5.31
N ILE A 106 5.43 -0.11 4.86
CA ILE A 106 5.05 -0.67 3.55
C ILE A 106 5.78 0.09 2.43
N LYS A 107 5.82 1.43 2.47
CA LYS A 107 6.49 2.24 1.45
C LYS A 107 8.00 2.02 1.43
N ILE A 108 8.66 2.00 2.59
CA ILE A 108 10.10 1.74 2.67
C ILE A 108 10.44 0.36 2.09
N ARG A 109 9.65 -0.67 2.41
CA ARG A 109 9.82 -2.02 1.82
C ARG A 109 9.59 -2.01 0.30
N CYS A 110 8.56 -1.33 -0.18
CA CYS A 110 8.31 -1.18 -1.62
C CYS A 110 9.49 -0.52 -2.36
N ILE A 111 10.10 0.52 -1.78
CA ILE A 111 11.26 1.20 -2.40
C ILE A 111 12.41 0.21 -2.59
N THR A 112 12.70 -0.64 -1.59
CA THR A 112 13.77 -1.64 -1.68
C THR A 112 13.51 -2.74 -2.71
N GLY A 113 12.25 -3.11 -2.93
CA GLY A 113 11.86 -4.25 -3.76
C GLY A 113 11.46 -3.92 -5.20
N ARG A 114 11.43 -2.64 -5.59
CA ARG A 114 11.00 -2.22 -6.94
C ARG A 114 12.18 -1.87 -7.81
N ASP A 115 12.15 -2.30 -9.08
CA ASP A 115 13.16 -1.92 -10.09
C ASP A 115 12.72 -0.78 -11.00
N ILE A 116 11.41 -0.47 -11.01
CA ILE A 116 10.83 0.52 -11.91
C ILE A 116 10.92 1.92 -11.29
N HIS A 117 11.67 2.81 -11.94
CA HIS A 117 11.96 4.17 -11.47
C HIS A 117 10.72 4.98 -11.05
N HIS A 118 9.73 5.14 -11.93
CA HIS A 118 8.53 5.93 -11.63
C HIS A 118 7.74 5.37 -10.43
N LYS A 119 7.81 4.06 -10.18
CA LYS A 119 7.16 3.43 -9.04
C LYS A 119 7.88 3.76 -7.73
N ARG A 120 9.22 3.89 -7.74
CA ARG A 120 10.01 4.35 -6.58
C ARG A 120 9.71 5.81 -6.26
N VAL A 121 9.65 6.67 -7.28
CA VAL A 121 9.26 8.08 -7.14
C VAL A 121 7.91 8.18 -6.41
N LYS A 122 6.90 7.43 -6.88
CA LYS A 122 5.59 7.37 -6.21
C LYS A 122 5.72 6.95 -4.73
N ASP A 123 6.47 5.89 -4.43
CA ASP A 123 6.59 5.40 -3.06
C ASP A 123 7.31 6.40 -2.15
N ILE A 124 8.17 7.26 -2.69
CA ILE A 124 8.88 8.31 -1.96
C ILE A 124 8.00 9.53 -1.73
N CYS A 125 7.20 9.93 -2.72
CA CYS A 125 6.13 10.90 -2.50
C CYS A 125 5.20 10.43 -1.38
N ASP A 126 4.71 9.19 -1.46
CA ASP A 126 3.84 8.60 -0.43
C ASP A 126 4.52 8.57 0.95
N LEU A 127 5.80 8.16 1.03
CA LEU A 127 6.56 8.12 2.27
C LEU A 127 6.70 9.51 2.89
N TYR A 128 7.10 10.51 2.09
CA TYR A 128 7.18 11.90 2.55
C TYR A 128 5.82 12.39 3.04
N SER A 129 4.74 12.13 2.30
CA SER A 129 3.41 12.56 2.73
C SER A 129 3.01 11.97 4.07
N LEU A 130 3.30 10.69 4.30
CA LEU A 130 3.02 10.01 5.56
C LEU A 130 3.87 10.54 6.72
N LEU A 131 5.09 11.00 6.46
CA LEU A 131 5.98 11.54 7.50
C LEU A 131 5.70 13.02 7.81
N PHE A 132 5.32 13.80 6.81
CA PHE A 132 5.18 15.26 6.91
C PHE A 132 3.74 15.72 7.14
N TYR A 133 2.77 15.15 6.43
CA TYR A 133 1.36 15.55 6.50
C TYR A 133 0.53 14.71 7.49
N SER A 134 1.12 13.71 8.13
CA SER A 134 0.44 12.96 9.19
C SER A 134 0.09 13.87 10.36
N PRO A 135 -1.07 13.68 11.01
CA PRO A 135 -1.44 14.41 12.22
C PRO A 135 -0.54 14.05 13.42
N LYS A 136 0.20 12.93 13.35
CA LYS A 136 1.22 12.58 14.34
C LYS A 136 2.52 13.32 14.02
N SER A 137 3.23 13.74 15.08
CA SER A 137 4.55 14.34 14.90
C SER A 137 5.50 13.37 14.21
N PHE A 138 6.41 13.90 13.39
CA PHE A 138 7.45 13.14 12.71
C PHE A 138 8.14 12.13 13.65
N LYS A 139 8.60 12.61 14.80
CA LYS A 139 9.29 11.77 15.80
C LYS A 139 8.42 10.62 16.31
N SER A 140 7.13 10.89 16.61
CA SER A 140 6.20 9.85 17.06
C SER A 140 5.98 8.78 15.99
N THR A 141 5.80 9.21 14.73
CA THR A 141 5.64 8.33 13.58
C THR A 141 6.88 7.46 13.37
N VAL A 142 8.08 8.04 13.43
CA VAL A 142 9.34 7.29 13.24
C VAL A 142 9.59 6.31 14.38
N GLU A 143 9.31 6.68 15.63
CA GLU A 143 9.42 5.76 16.77
C GLU A 143 8.46 4.57 16.66
N GLY A 144 7.23 4.79 16.18
CA GLY A 144 6.29 3.69 15.92
C GLY A 144 6.68 2.84 14.72
N LEU A 145 7.25 3.46 13.67
CA LEU A 145 7.75 2.78 12.46
C LEU A 145 8.85 1.75 12.79
N LYS A 146 9.74 2.03 13.75
CA LYS A 146 10.80 1.10 14.20
C LYS A 146 10.29 -0.27 14.65
N LYS A 147 9.01 -0.42 14.97
CA LYS A 147 8.38 -1.71 15.32
C LYS A 147 8.17 -2.62 14.11
N TYR A 148 8.09 -2.05 12.92
CA TYR A 148 7.69 -2.74 11.69
C TYR A 148 8.82 -2.87 10.66
N ILE A 149 9.94 -2.18 10.88
CA ILE A 149 11.04 -2.17 9.93
C ILE A 149 12.41 -2.24 10.61
N ALA A 150 13.29 -3.05 10.04
CA ALA A 150 14.67 -3.16 10.50
C ALA A 150 15.50 -1.95 10.01
N PRO A 151 16.48 -1.47 10.81
CA PRO A 151 17.39 -0.41 10.37
C PRO A 151 18.10 -0.71 9.05
N ASP A 152 18.43 -1.97 8.79
CA ASP A 152 19.09 -2.36 7.53
C ASP A 152 18.22 -2.10 6.29
N THR A 153 16.90 -2.23 6.39
CA THR A 153 15.97 -1.89 5.29
C THR A 153 15.97 -0.39 5.02
N VAL A 154 16.05 0.43 6.07
CA VAL A 154 16.17 1.88 5.94
C VAL A 154 17.51 2.26 5.30
N ARG A 155 18.60 1.57 5.66
CA ARG A 155 19.93 1.76 5.05
C ARG A 155 19.92 1.42 3.56
N GLN A 156 19.22 0.37 3.15
CA GLN A 156 19.05 0.03 1.74
C GLN A 156 18.33 1.14 0.98
N VAL A 157 17.26 1.71 1.56
CA VAL A 157 16.56 2.85 0.95
C VAL A 157 17.49 4.06 0.80
N LYS A 158 18.31 4.39 1.81
CA LYS A 158 19.31 5.47 1.69
C LYS A 158 20.26 5.26 0.51
N GLY A 159 20.64 4.01 0.22
CA GLY A 159 21.47 3.66 -0.94
C GLY A 159 20.75 3.74 -2.30
N ILE A 160 19.42 3.75 -2.32
CA ILE A 160 18.59 3.83 -3.53
C ILE A 160 18.23 5.28 -3.89
N ILE A 161 18.04 6.12 -2.87
CA ILE A 161 17.60 7.50 -3.06
C ILE A 161 18.78 8.36 -3.54
N ASP A 162 18.66 8.84 -4.77
CA ASP A 162 19.59 9.81 -5.37
C ASP A 162 18.93 11.18 -5.57
N GLU A 163 19.76 12.16 -5.94
CA GLU A 163 19.32 13.54 -6.14
C GLU A 163 18.30 13.69 -7.29
N LYS A 164 18.39 12.85 -8.33
CA LYS A 164 17.46 12.88 -9.47
C LYS A 164 16.07 12.44 -9.01
N LEU A 165 16.01 11.31 -8.32
CA LEU A 165 14.79 10.71 -7.84
C LEU A 165 14.11 11.59 -6.77
N MET A 166 14.88 12.29 -5.93
CA MET A 166 14.33 13.29 -5.00
C MET A 166 13.74 14.50 -5.72
N ARG A 167 14.46 15.08 -6.70
CA ARG A 167 13.94 16.22 -7.48
C ARG A 167 12.65 15.89 -8.22
N GLU A 168 12.58 14.72 -8.86
CA GLU A 168 11.36 14.27 -9.54
C GLU A 168 10.20 14.07 -8.56
N SER A 169 10.48 13.58 -7.35
CA SER A 169 9.47 13.41 -6.31
C SER A 169 8.92 14.77 -5.83
N GLU A 170 9.80 15.75 -5.63
CA GLU A 170 9.46 17.13 -5.24
C GLU A 170 8.59 17.82 -6.30
N GLU A 171 8.96 17.68 -7.57
CA GLU A 171 8.18 18.23 -8.69
C GLU A 171 6.77 17.64 -8.76
N ILE A 172 6.63 16.32 -8.63
CA ILE A 172 5.33 15.62 -8.73
C ILE A 172 4.38 16.02 -7.59
N ILE A 173 4.91 16.16 -6.37
CA ILE A 173 4.08 16.49 -5.21
C ILE A 173 3.87 18.00 -5.05
N GLY A 174 4.57 18.83 -5.82
CA GLY A 174 4.46 20.29 -5.78
C GLY A 174 5.20 20.93 -4.62
N GLU A 175 6.30 20.33 -4.18
CA GLU A 175 7.12 20.79 -3.06
C GLU A 175 8.35 21.58 -3.54
N PRO A 176 8.85 22.58 -2.78
CA PRO A 176 10.05 23.32 -3.15
C PRO A 176 11.29 22.42 -3.23
N PRO A 177 12.24 22.70 -4.15
CA PRO A 177 13.47 21.94 -4.24
C PRO A 177 14.23 21.85 -2.91
N GLY A 178 14.56 20.64 -2.48
CA GLY A 178 15.26 20.34 -1.24
C GLY A 178 14.38 20.20 0.01
N SER A 179 13.07 20.46 -0.05
CA SER A 179 12.20 20.33 1.14
C SER A 179 12.07 18.87 1.57
N MET A 180 11.89 17.94 0.63
CA MET A 180 11.75 16.52 0.92
C MET A 180 13.07 15.92 1.42
N ASN A 181 14.21 16.41 0.92
CA ASN A 181 15.54 15.98 1.38
C ASN A 181 15.70 16.14 2.90
N THR A 182 15.17 17.21 3.48
CA THR A 182 15.26 17.43 4.93
C THR A 182 14.50 16.35 5.70
N VAL A 183 13.26 16.06 5.30
CA VAL A 183 12.40 15.06 5.97
C VAL A 183 12.97 13.66 5.82
N ILE A 184 13.39 13.28 4.62
CA ILE A 184 13.96 11.96 4.35
C ILE A 184 15.34 11.78 5.01
N SER A 185 16.18 12.82 5.06
CA SER A 185 17.45 12.77 5.79
C SER A 185 17.24 12.62 7.30
N ASN A 186 16.25 13.31 7.87
CA ASN A 186 15.89 13.15 9.27
C ASN A 186 15.40 11.73 9.57
N LEU A 187 14.70 11.07 8.64
CA LEU A 187 14.32 9.67 8.80
C LEU A 187 15.56 8.80 8.97
N PHE A 188 16.59 8.99 8.14
CA PHE A 188 17.83 8.23 8.26
C PHE A 188 18.55 8.49 9.57
N ASN A 189 18.62 9.75 10.01
CA ASN A 189 19.24 10.14 11.27
C ASN A 189 18.56 9.49 12.49
N GLU A 190 17.23 9.41 12.51
CA GLU A 190 16.48 8.76 13.60
C GLU A 190 16.71 7.24 13.67
N PHE A 191 17.20 6.63 12.59
CA PHE A 191 17.66 5.24 12.55
C PHE A 191 19.17 5.09 12.74
N GLU A 192 19.89 6.18 13.03
CA GLU A 192 21.36 6.23 13.18
C GLU A 192 22.12 5.82 11.91
N ILE A 193 21.63 6.21 10.73
CA ILE A 193 22.13 5.81 9.41
C ILE A 193 22.64 6.97 8.57
#